data_AF-A0A832GZ21-F1
#
_entry.id   AF-A0A832GZ21-F1
#
_cell.length_a   1.000
_cell.length_b   1.000
_cell.length_c   1.000
_cell.angle_alpha   90.00
_cell.angle_beta   90.00
_cell.angle_gamma   90.00
#
_symmetry.space_group_name_H-M   'P 1'
#
loop_
_entity.id
_entity.type
_entity.pdbx_description
1 polymer ?
#
loop_
_entity_poly.entity_id
_entity_poly.type
_entity_poly.pdbx_seq_one_letter_code
_entity_poly.pdbx_strand_id
1 'polypeptide(L)'
;MVEALLEVRGRADLSKLEALVRRASELKTNLEALARAIETKYAADPRLGSVVKNLLKTAQPPEPPSDQLLTASSSLEKYVSALENSVKALASYAVALDRLYESLVKLEKEAGELAAWGELLREAAPHLAAEATKLVAKAGRLLSQPPLEDPQRMLEEVELCLREVRNRTRVCKTVYVNRLNELLSEVSRLSKLLKRASRAQTPLEAGKLLAYEETLRKLGEKLEEASRRPLELKLDLTAVKRELENVERELAELAESALSGEEGSVAKELERLARSLDSRTVSYALLVESLSRRSGLPIEKVCHLLYVLEKRGYLSLEVRIKA
;
A
#
# COMPACT_ATOMS: atom_id res chain seq x y z
N MET A 1 70.32 24.14 43.15
CA MET A 1 69.16 24.71 42.43
C MET A 1 68.85 23.97 41.13
N VAL A 2 69.86 23.69 40.29
CA VAL A 2 69.66 22.95 39.02
C VAL A 2 69.24 21.48 39.26
N GLU A 3 69.80 20.80 40.27
CA GLU A 3 69.38 19.44 40.65
C GLU A 3 67.94 19.37 41.16
N ALA A 4 67.52 20.31 42.02
CA ALA A 4 66.14 20.36 42.51
C ALA A 4 65.13 20.66 41.39
N LEU A 5 65.49 21.48 40.41
CA LEU A 5 64.67 21.73 39.22
C LEU A 5 64.60 20.50 38.30
N LEU A 6 65.69 19.73 38.18
CA LEU A 6 65.73 18.48 37.42
C LEU A 6 64.92 17.36 38.10
N GLU A 7 64.96 17.25 39.43
CA GLU A 7 64.15 16.29 40.20
C GLU A 7 62.66 16.60 40.15
N VAL A 8 62.28 17.87 40.25
CA VAL A 8 60.88 18.31 40.13
C VAL A 8 60.35 18.08 38.70
N ARG A 9 61.18 18.33 37.68
CA ARG A 9 60.83 18.08 36.28
C ARG A 9 60.72 16.58 35.98
N GLY A 10 61.63 15.76 36.50
CA GLY A 10 61.58 14.29 36.40
C GLY A 10 60.34 13.69 37.09
N ARG A 11 59.93 14.20 38.26
CA ARG A 11 58.69 13.79 38.94
C ARG A 11 57.43 14.21 38.17
N ALA A 12 57.42 15.40 37.57
CA ALA A 12 56.30 15.87 36.75
C ALA A 12 56.12 15.05 35.47
N ASP A 13 57.21 14.68 34.80
CA ASP A 13 57.16 13.84 33.60
C ASP A 13 56.75 12.38 33.90
N LEU A 14 57.18 11.84 35.05
CA LEU A 14 56.75 10.51 35.53
C LEU A 14 55.26 10.46 35.88
N SER A 15 54.75 11.45 36.62
CA SER A 15 53.32 11.53 36.95
C SER A 15 52.42 11.71 35.73
N LYS A 16 52.89 12.45 34.72
CA LYS A 16 52.19 12.55 33.41
C LYS A 16 52.16 11.21 32.67
N LEU A 17 53.27 10.47 32.67
CA LEU A 17 53.35 9.12 32.11
C LEU A 17 52.42 8.14 32.84
N GLU A 18 52.41 8.14 34.17
CA GLU A 18 51.49 7.32 34.97
C GLU A 18 50.02 7.61 34.66
N ALA A 19 49.66 8.89 34.48
CA ALA A 19 48.30 9.29 34.10
C ALA A 19 47.92 8.78 32.70
N LEU A 20 48.84 8.87 31.72
CA LEU A 20 48.60 8.37 30.36
C LEU A 20 48.50 6.84 30.32
N VAL A 21 49.30 6.12 31.13
CA VAL A 21 49.20 4.65 31.26
C VAL A 21 47.86 4.24 31.87
N ARG A 22 47.44 4.91 32.96
CA ARG A 22 46.11 4.67 33.56
C ARG A 22 45.00 4.93 32.54
N ARG A 23 45.06 6.04 31.82
CA ARG A 23 44.07 6.40 30.80
C ARG A 23 44.01 5.38 29.66
N ALA A 24 45.16 4.92 29.17
CA ALA A 24 45.23 3.87 28.17
C ALA A 24 44.59 2.57 28.66
N SER A 25 44.83 2.20 29.92
CA SER A 25 44.23 1.00 30.54
C SER A 25 42.70 1.10 30.63
N GLU A 26 42.17 2.25 31.06
CA GLU A 26 40.73 2.53 31.12
C GLU A 26 40.08 2.42 29.74
N LEU A 27 40.68 3.06 28.72
CA LEU A 27 40.17 3.03 27.35
C LEU A 27 40.17 1.63 26.76
N LYS A 28 41.20 0.83 27.04
CA LYS A 28 41.25 -0.57 26.62
C LYS A 28 40.14 -1.39 27.29
N THR A 29 39.95 -1.25 28.61
CA THR A 29 38.84 -1.92 29.30
C THR A 29 37.47 -1.51 28.76
N ASN A 30 37.29 -0.24 28.42
CA ASN A 30 36.05 0.27 27.82
C ASN A 30 35.81 -0.30 26.42
N LEU A 31 36.86 -0.38 25.59
CA LEU A 31 36.81 -1.01 24.26
C LEU A 31 36.39 -2.48 24.36
N GLU A 32 37.02 -3.24 25.25
CA GLU A 32 36.70 -4.66 25.47
C GLU A 32 35.27 -4.84 25.99
N ALA A 33 34.81 -3.98 26.90
CA ALA A 33 33.45 -4.01 27.41
C ALA A 33 32.41 -3.72 26.31
N LEU A 34 32.65 -2.70 25.47
CA LEU A 34 31.79 -2.37 24.33
C LEU A 34 31.77 -3.50 23.29
N ALA A 35 32.93 -4.06 22.96
CA ALA A 35 33.04 -5.19 22.03
C ALA A 35 32.23 -6.39 22.51
N ARG A 36 32.38 -6.76 23.80
CA ARG A 36 31.61 -7.86 24.41
C ARG A 36 30.11 -7.57 24.44
N ALA A 37 29.70 -6.34 24.72
CA ALA A 37 28.29 -5.96 24.73
C ALA A 37 27.67 -6.09 23.33
N ILE A 38 28.36 -5.62 22.29
CA ILE A 38 27.95 -5.76 20.89
C ILE A 38 27.86 -7.24 20.51
N GLU A 39 28.90 -8.02 20.82
CA GLU A 39 28.95 -9.46 20.50
C GLU A 39 27.80 -10.21 21.17
N THR A 40 27.60 -10.02 22.47
CA THR A 40 26.56 -10.71 23.25
C THR A 40 25.16 -10.38 22.73
N LYS A 41 24.91 -9.12 22.34
CA LYS A 41 23.58 -8.67 21.92
C LYS A 41 23.24 -9.06 20.48
N TYR A 42 24.22 -9.04 19.58
CA TYR A 42 23.95 -9.10 18.13
C TYR A 42 24.57 -10.28 17.39
N ALA A 43 25.59 -10.95 17.95
CA ALA A 43 26.27 -12.04 17.22
C ALA A 43 25.37 -13.25 16.96
N ALA A 44 24.37 -13.47 17.82
CA ALA A 44 23.38 -14.54 17.66
C ALA A 44 22.27 -14.21 16.64
N ASP A 45 22.09 -12.93 16.27
CA ASP A 45 21.11 -12.57 15.25
C ASP A 45 21.63 -12.97 13.86
N PRO A 46 20.93 -13.84 13.11
CA PRO A 46 21.39 -14.32 11.81
C PRO A 46 21.55 -13.22 10.76
N ARG A 47 20.89 -12.06 10.96
CA ARG A 47 20.93 -10.89 10.08
C ARG A 47 22.08 -9.95 10.42
N LEU A 48 22.66 -10.02 11.62
CA LEU A 48 23.70 -9.10 12.09
C LEU A 48 25.02 -9.78 12.44
N GLY A 49 25.03 -11.09 12.68
CA GLY A 49 26.20 -11.79 13.20
C GLY A 49 27.44 -11.66 12.31
N SER A 50 27.28 -11.65 10.98
CA SER A 50 28.39 -11.44 10.03
C SER A 50 28.93 -10.00 10.07
N VAL A 51 28.05 -9.01 10.15
CA VAL A 51 28.39 -7.57 10.27
C VAL A 51 29.13 -7.32 11.57
N VAL A 52 28.62 -7.86 12.68
CA VAL A 52 29.23 -7.78 14.02
C VAL A 52 30.62 -8.41 14.02
N LYS A 53 30.77 -9.61 13.43
CA LYS A 53 32.06 -10.29 13.36
C LYS A 53 33.10 -9.50 12.55
N ASN A 54 32.69 -8.89 11.45
CA ASN A 54 33.58 -8.05 10.64
C ASN A 54 33.97 -6.77 11.39
N LEU A 55 32.99 -6.13 12.02
CA LEU A 55 33.19 -4.90 12.81
C LEU A 55 34.18 -5.10 13.96
N LEU A 56 34.03 -6.18 14.71
CA LEU A 56 34.92 -6.48 15.85
C LEU A 56 36.34 -6.84 15.40
N LYS A 57 36.52 -7.38 14.19
CA LYS A 57 37.86 -7.57 13.61
C LYS A 57 38.52 -6.25 13.25
N THR A 58 37.77 -5.30 12.70
CA THR A 58 38.29 -3.98 12.32
C THR A 58 38.50 -3.04 13.50
N ALA A 59 37.79 -3.24 14.61
CA ALA A 59 37.85 -2.37 15.79
C ALA A 59 38.79 -2.90 16.89
N GLN A 60 39.74 -3.79 16.56
CA GLN A 60 40.72 -4.28 17.53
C GLN A 60 41.57 -3.13 18.09
N PRO A 61 41.95 -3.18 19.38
CA PRO A 61 42.82 -2.15 19.96
C PRO A 61 44.13 -2.07 19.16
N PRO A 62 44.64 -0.86 18.87
CA PRO A 62 45.97 -0.72 18.27
C PRO A 62 47.02 -1.41 19.15
N GLU A 63 48.09 -1.91 18.54
CA GLU A 63 49.20 -2.50 19.30
C GLU A 63 49.94 -1.41 20.10
N PRO A 64 50.37 -1.71 21.34
CA PRO A 64 51.15 -0.76 22.13
C PRO A 64 52.51 -0.46 21.45
N PRO A 65 53.05 0.76 21.61
CA PRO A 65 54.34 1.12 21.03
C PRO A 65 55.49 0.24 21.58
N SER A 66 56.42 -0.16 20.72
CA SER A 66 57.56 -1.02 21.06
C SER A 66 58.68 -0.25 21.81
N ASP A 67 58.98 -0.69 23.04
CA ASP A 67 60.20 -0.59 23.88
C ASP A 67 61.28 0.51 23.71
N GLN A 68 60.99 1.66 23.11
CA GLN A 68 61.91 2.81 23.12
C GLN A 68 61.47 3.87 24.14
N LEU A 69 62.01 3.74 25.36
CA LEU A 69 61.75 4.58 26.55
C LEU A 69 61.95 6.09 26.34
N LEU A 70 62.77 6.54 25.38
CA LEU A 70 63.10 7.96 25.16
C LEU A 70 62.06 8.73 24.32
N THR A 71 61.21 8.03 23.57
CA THR A 71 60.04 8.59 22.84
C THR A 71 58.71 8.23 23.52
N ALA A 72 58.77 7.63 24.71
CA ALA A 72 57.64 7.01 25.38
C ALA A 72 56.44 7.95 25.55
N SER A 73 56.64 9.19 26.02
CA SER A 73 55.55 10.13 26.30
C SER A 73 54.73 10.51 25.06
N SER A 74 55.37 10.93 23.96
CA SER A 74 54.67 11.30 22.71
C SER A 74 54.10 10.08 21.98
N SER A 75 54.74 8.91 22.11
CA SER A 75 54.21 7.65 21.59
C SER A 75 52.98 7.17 22.38
N LEU A 76 52.96 7.36 23.72
CA LEU A 76 51.81 7.03 24.57
C LEU A 76 50.64 7.99 24.33
N GLU A 77 50.90 9.29 24.16
CA GLU A 77 49.85 10.27 23.81
C GLU A 77 49.17 9.95 22.47
N LYS A 78 49.95 9.55 21.46
CA LYS A 78 49.42 9.07 20.17
C LYS A 78 48.62 7.78 20.33
N TYR A 79 49.10 6.86 21.14
CA TYR A 79 48.42 5.60 21.45
C TYR A 79 47.08 5.83 22.18
N VAL A 80 47.07 6.67 23.22
CA VAL A 80 45.85 7.08 23.93
C VAL A 80 44.87 7.74 22.97
N SER A 81 45.33 8.65 22.10
CA SER A 81 44.49 9.30 21.10
C SER A 81 43.87 8.29 20.11
N ALA A 82 44.64 7.29 19.67
CA ALA A 82 44.14 6.21 18.81
C ALA A 82 43.10 5.34 19.53
N LEU A 83 43.31 5.04 20.81
CA LEU A 83 42.32 4.33 21.65
C LEU A 83 41.03 5.15 21.83
N GLU A 84 41.13 6.45 22.10
CA GLU A 84 39.95 7.32 22.22
C GLU A 84 39.14 7.37 20.93
N ASN A 85 39.80 7.45 19.77
CA ASN A 85 39.13 7.40 18.48
C ASN A 85 38.44 6.05 18.25
N SER A 86 39.09 4.95 18.64
CA SER A 86 38.54 3.60 18.53
C SER A 86 37.33 3.39 19.43
N VAL A 87 37.37 3.87 20.68
CA VAL A 87 36.21 3.87 21.60
C VAL A 87 35.05 4.66 21.01
N LYS A 88 35.31 5.88 20.48
CA LYS A 88 34.28 6.73 19.87
C LYS A 88 33.65 6.05 18.65
N ALA A 89 34.46 5.45 17.77
CA ALA A 89 33.99 4.74 16.59
C ALA A 89 33.11 3.54 17.00
N LEU A 90 33.58 2.70 17.92
CA LEU A 90 32.85 1.53 18.39
C LEU A 90 31.52 1.90 19.07
N ALA A 91 31.51 2.97 19.86
CA ALA A 91 30.29 3.51 20.45
C ALA A 91 29.30 4.02 19.39
N SER A 92 29.78 4.71 18.35
CA SER A 92 28.95 5.14 17.23
C SER A 92 28.35 3.95 16.47
N TYR A 93 29.13 2.90 16.25
CA TYR A 93 28.65 1.67 15.63
C TYR A 93 27.65 0.92 16.50
N ALA A 94 27.82 0.90 17.82
CA ALA A 94 26.84 0.29 18.72
C ALA A 94 25.45 0.95 18.55
N VAL A 95 25.41 2.28 18.50
CA VAL A 95 24.18 3.05 18.26
C VAL A 95 23.60 2.75 16.87
N ALA A 96 24.45 2.64 15.84
CA ALA A 96 24.01 2.29 14.50
C ALA A 96 23.41 0.87 14.45
N LEU A 97 24.02 -0.10 15.16
CA LEU A 97 23.54 -1.47 15.26
C LEU A 97 22.19 -1.56 16.00
N ASP A 98 22.00 -0.79 17.09
CA ASP A 98 20.70 -0.70 17.78
C ASP A 98 19.59 -0.26 16.79
N ARG A 99 19.83 0.83 16.06
CA ARG A 99 18.87 1.36 15.07
C ARG A 99 18.66 0.42 13.89
N LEU A 100 19.72 -0.24 13.45
CA LEU A 100 19.68 -1.18 12.35
C LEU A 100 18.84 -2.40 12.72
N TYR A 101 19.04 -2.97 13.92
CA TYR A 101 18.23 -4.07 14.42
C TYR A 101 16.74 -3.72 14.43
N GLU A 102 16.37 -2.56 15.00
CA GLU A 102 14.98 -2.10 14.97
C GLU A 102 14.43 -1.91 13.55
N SER A 103 15.25 -1.38 12.65
CA SER A 103 14.85 -1.12 11.27
C SER A 103 14.67 -2.41 10.47
N LEU A 104 15.49 -3.43 10.72
CA LEU A 104 15.33 -4.77 10.12
C LEU A 104 14.03 -5.43 10.58
N VAL A 105 13.71 -5.36 11.88
CA VAL A 105 12.42 -5.87 12.41
C VAL A 105 11.23 -5.16 11.77
N LYS A 106 11.31 -3.83 11.63
CA LYS A 106 10.26 -3.05 10.94
C LYS A 106 10.18 -3.42 9.46
N LEU A 107 11.31 -3.56 8.77
CA LEU A 107 11.36 -3.91 7.35
C LEU A 107 10.72 -5.28 7.09
N GLU A 108 11.02 -6.29 7.92
CA GLU A 108 10.44 -7.63 7.81
C GLU A 108 8.90 -7.59 7.89
N LYS A 109 8.36 -6.89 8.90
CA LYS A 109 6.91 -6.73 9.07
C LYS A 109 6.27 -6.00 7.88
N GLU A 110 6.83 -4.87 7.48
CA GLU A 110 6.28 -4.02 6.42
C GLU A 110 6.38 -4.68 5.04
N ALA A 111 7.45 -5.45 4.80
CA ALA A 111 7.61 -6.25 3.58
C ALA A 111 6.59 -7.40 3.54
N GLY A 112 6.31 -8.05 4.67
CA GLY A 112 5.25 -9.05 4.78
C GLY A 112 3.87 -8.48 4.48
N GLU A 113 3.57 -7.27 4.97
CA GLU A 113 2.32 -6.56 4.64
C GLU A 113 2.25 -6.21 3.15
N LEU A 114 3.34 -5.67 2.57
CA LEU A 114 3.40 -5.36 1.13
C LEU A 114 3.19 -6.61 0.27
N ALA A 115 3.75 -7.76 0.67
CA ALA A 115 3.54 -9.02 -0.02
C ALA A 115 2.05 -9.40 -0.01
N ALA A 116 1.38 -9.33 1.14
CA ALA A 116 -0.05 -9.64 1.24
C ALA A 116 -0.92 -8.73 0.35
N TRP A 117 -0.59 -7.43 0.28
CA TRP A 117 -1.27 -6.50 -0.63
C TRP A 117 -0.96 -6.75 -2.11
N GLY A 118 0.28 -7.12 -2.42
CA GLY A 118 0.69 -7.50 -3.78
C GLY A 118 -0.10 -8.72 -4.29
N GLU A 119 -0.28 -9.73 -3.44
CA GLU A 119 -1.09 -10.92 -3.76
C GLU A 119 -2.55 -10.56 -4.03
N LEU A 120 -3.15 -9.71 -3.19
CA LEU A 120 -4.53 -9.27 -3.34
C LEU A 120 -4.77 -8.52 -4.66
N LEU A 121 -3.75 -7.83 -5.16
CA LEU A 121 -3.79 -7.06 -6.40
C LEU A 121 -3.29 -7.82 -7.62
N ARG A 122 -2.90 -9.09 -7.50
CA ARG A 122 -2.29 -9.84 -8.60
C ARG A 122 -3.13 -9.81 -9.88
N GLU A 123 -4.43 -10.07 -9.75
CA GLU A 123 -5.36 -10.09 -10.89
C GLU A 123 -5.89 -8.68 -11.23
N ALA A 124 -6.17 -7.86 -10.21
CA ALA A 124 -6.79 -6.55 -10.40
C ALA A 124 -5.81 -5.46 -10.91
N ALA A 125 -4.53 -5.55 -10.53
CA ALA A 125 -3.48 -4.61 -10.89
C ALA A 125 -2.10 -5.31 -10.97
N PRO A 126 -1.86 -6.14 -12.00
CA PRO A 126 -0.68 -7.01 -12.09
C PRO A 126 0.65 -6.25 -12.10
N HIS A 127 0.67 -5.04 -12.68
CA HIS A 127 1.85 -4.17 -12.64
C HIS A 127 2.22 -3.78 -11.20
N LEU A 128 1.23 -3.47 -10.35
CA LEU A 128 1.49 -3.11 -8.95
C LEU A 128 1.99 -4.30 -8.15
N ALA A 129 1.37 -5.47 -8.37
CA ALA A 129 1.78 -6.73 -7.76
C ALA A 129 3.24 -7.07 -8.11
N ALA A 130 3.62 -6.99 -9.39
CA ALA A 130 4.99 -7.27 -9.83
C ALA A 130 6.03 -6.34 -9.20
N GLU A 131 5.73 -5.05 -9.10
CA GLU A 131 6.60 -4.09 -8.40
C GLU A 131 6.68 -4.37 -6.89
N ALA A 132 5.56 -4.75 -6.25
CA ALA A 132 5.55 -5.17 -4.86
C ALA A 132 6.45 -6.40 -4.65
N THR A 133 6.35 -7.43 -5.50
CA THR A 133 7.20 -8.61 -5.46
C THR A 133 8.69 -8.27 -5.60
N LYS A 134 9.06 -7.39 -6.54
CA LYS A 134 10.44 -6.94 -6.71
C LYS A 134 10.99 -6.27 -5.45
N LEU A 135 10.17 -5.41 -4.82
CA LEU A 135 10.57 -4.68 -3.63
C LEU A 135 10.65 -5.58 -2.39
N VAL A 136 9.72 -6.53 -2.25
CA VAL A 136 9.77 -7.58 -1.22
C VAL A 136 11.03 -8.44 -1.39
N ALA A 137 11.40 -8.79 -2.63
CA ALA A 137 12.64 -9.51 -2.90
C ALA A 137 13.89 -8.69 -2.53
N LYS A 138 13.91 -7.38 -2.80
CA LYS A 138 14.97 -6.47 -2.35
C LYS A 138 15.06 -6.43 -0.82
N ALA A 139 13.93 -6.31 -0.13
CA ALA A 139 13.89 -6.35 1.34
C ALA A 139 14.37 -7.70 1.89
N GLY A 140 13.96 -8.81 1.28
CA GLY A 140 14.41 -10.15 1.64
C GLY A 140 15.93 -10.35 1.48
N ARG A 141 16.54 -9.75 0.45
CA ARG A 141 18.00 -9.73 0.30
C ARG A 141 18.68 -8.97 1.43
N LEU A 142 18.18 -7.79 1.81
CA LEU A 142 18.74 -7.02 2.93
C LEU A 142 18.62 -7.75 4.27
N LEU A 143 17.55 -8.53 4.46
CA LEU A 143 17.35 -9.34 5.67
C LEU A 143 18.25 -10.58 5.71
N SER A 144 18.59 -11.17 4.57
CA SER A 144 19.34 -12.45 4.50
C SER A 144 20.83 -12.30 4.20
N GLN A 145 21.21 -11.27 3.44
CA GLN A 145 22.57 -10.98 3.01
C GLN A 145 22.87 -9.48 3.19
N PRO A 146 23.12 -9.05 4.43
CA PRO A 146 23.61 -7.70 4.73
C PRO A 146 24.83 -7.32 3.88
N PRO A 147 24.93 -6.09 3.37
CA PRO A 147 26.20 -5.54 2.90
C PRO A 147 27.21 -5.56 4.06
N LEU A 148 28.35 -6.22 3.85
CA LEU A 148 29.26 -6.67 4.91
C LEU A 148 30.24 -5.60 5.46
N GLU A 149 30.12 -4.35 5.02
CA GLU A 149 31.24 -3.41 5.09
C GLU A 149 31.08 -2.30 6.14
N ASP A 150 29.85 -1.87 6.46
CA ASP A 150 29.61 -0.77 7.42
C ASP A 150 28.15 -0.76 7.97
N PRO A 151 27.94 -0.84 9.30
CA PRO A 151 26.61 -0.74 9.91
C PRO A 151 25.86 0.55 9.56
N GLN A 152 26.56 1.68 9.36
CA GLN A 152 25.92 2.96 9.04
C GLN A 152 25.36 2.95 7.61
N ARG A 153 26.16 2.52 6.63
CA ARG A 153 25.68 2.36 5.25
C ARG A 153 24.54 1.37 5.15
N MET A 154 24.63 0.26 5.86
CA MET A 154 23.55 -0.72 5.90
C MET A 154 22.27 -0.13 6.50
N LEU A 155 22.38 0.66 7.57
CA LEU A 155 21.25 1.36 8.15
C LEU A 155 20.58 2.29 7.13
N GLU A 156 21.35 3.08 6.38
CA GLU A 156 20.84 3.97 5.33
C GLU A 156 20.09 3.20 4.23
N GLU A 157 20.65 2.08 3.77
CA GLU A 157 20.01 1.22 2.75
C GLU A 157 18.71 0.59 3.24
N VAL A 158 18.69 0.09 4.49
CA VAL A 158 17.50 -0.49 5.12
C VAL A 158 16.43 0.58 5.31
N GLU A 159 16.78 1.77 5.79
CA GLU A 159 15.85 2.89 5.95
C GLU A 159 15.29 3.39 4.61
N LEU A 160 16.11 3.41 3.56
CA LEU A 160 15.64 3.72 2.20
C LEU A 160 14.64 2.66 1.71
N CYS A 161 15.00 1.37 1.81
CA CYS A 161 14.12 0.28 1.40
C CYS A 161 12.80 0.28 2.18
N LEU A 162 12.85 0.58 3.48
CA LEU A 162 11.68 0.66 4.35
C LEU A 162 10.75 1.82 3.93
N ARG A 163 11.30 2.99 3.55
CA ARG A 163 10.52 4.10 2.98
C ARG A 163 9.86 3.69 1.66
N GLU A 164 10.59 3.02 0.78
CA GLU A 164 10.04 2.51 -0.49
C GLU A 164 8.90 1.52 -0.24
N VAL A 165 9.09 0.55 0.67
CA VAL A 165 8.08 -0.46 1.02
C VAL A 165 6.80 0.21 1.53
N ARG A 166 6.92 1.12 2.50
CA ARG A 166 5.77 1.85 3.06
C ARG A 166 5.01 2.65 2.00
N ASN A 167 5.74 3.37 1.16
CA ASN A 167 5.14 4.14 0.07
C ASN A 167 4.38 3.21 -0.88
N ARG A 168 4.96 2.07 -1.23
CA ARG A 168 4.32 1.12 -2.11
C ARG A 168 3.09 0.46 -1.49
N THR A 169 3.14 0.12 -0.21
CA THR A 169 1.99 -0.39 0.54
C THR A 169 0.83 0.59 0.53
N ARG A 170 1.10 1.90 0.73
CA ARG A 170 0.07 2.95 0.62
C ARG A 170 -0.57 3.00 -0.76
N VAL A 171 0.23 2.96 -1.83
CA VAL A 171 -0.28 2.95 -3.20
C VAL A 171 -1.18 1.72 -3.44
N CYS A 172 -0.74 0.53 -3.03
CA CYS A 172 -1.54 -0.69 -3.16
C CYS A 172 -2.88 -0.58 -2.44
N LYS A 173 -2.87 -0.09 -1.18
CA LYS A 173 -4.09 0.18 -0.41
C LYS A 173 -5.04 1.12 -1.13
N THR A 174 -4.54 2.26 -1.62
CA THR A 174 -5.36 3.25 -2.32
C THR A 174 -5.98 2.66 -3.58
N VAL A 175 -5.21 1.93 -4.39
CA VAL A 175 -5.73 1.33 -5.63
C VAL A 175 -6.78 0.27 -5.33
N TYR A 176 -6.56 -0.58 -4.32
CA TYR A 176 -7.55 -1.56 -3.90
C TYR A 176 -8.86 -0.89 -3.44
N VAL A 177 -8.77 0.13 -2.58
CA VAL A 177 -9.95 0.87 -2.07
C VAL A 177 -10.69 1.57 -3.20
N ASN A 178 -9.99 2.21 -4.13
CA ASN A 178 -10.61 2.84 -5.30
C ASN A 178 -11.37 1.81 -6.13
N ARG A 179 -10.75 0.65 -6.39
CA ARG A 179 -11.39 -0.43 -7.16
C ARG A 179 -12.61 -1.00 -6.46
N LEU A 180 -12.54 -1.15 -5.14
CA LEU A 180 -13.66 -1.60 -4.32
C LEU A 180 -14.83 -0.59 -4.38
N ASN A 181 -14.54 0.71 -4.31
CA ASN A 181 -15.55 1.77 -4.40
C ASN A 181 -16.20 1.84 -5.80
N GLU A 182 -15.44 1.58 -6.86
CA GLU A 182 -15.99 1.42 -8.22
C GLU A 182 -17.01 0.30 -8.27
N LEU A 183 -16.68 -0.89 -7.73
CA LEU A 183 -17.58 -2.04 -7.70
C LEU A 183 -18.83 -1.79 -6.83
N LEU A 184 -18.69 -1.13 -5.68
CA LEU A 184 -19.85 -0.71 -4.86
C LEU A 184 -20.77 0.26 -5.60
N SER A 185 -20.18 1.16 -6.40
CA SER A 185 -20.92 2.10 -7.24
C SER A 185 -21.67 1.37 -8.36
N GLU A 186 -21.04 0.36 -8.96
CA GLU A 186 -21.67 -0.52 -9.96
C GLU A 186 -22.83 -1.32 -9.36
N VAL A 187 -22.64 -1.95 -8.19
CA VAL A 187 -23.73 -2.64 -7.44
C VAL A 187 -24.89 -1.69 -7.19
N SER A 188 -24.62 -0.46 -6.74
CA SER A 188 -25.65 0.55 -6.47
C SER A 188 -26.38 0.97 -7.75
N ARG A 189 -25.67 1.12 -8.87
CA ARG A 189 -26.26 1.43 -10.18
C ARG A 189 -27.16 0.28 -10.66
N LEU A 190 -26.66 -0.95 -10.64
CA LEU A 190 -27.40 -2.14 -11.05
C LEU A 190 -28.63 -2.37 -10.18
N SER A 191 -28.52 -2.15 -8.87
CA SER A 191 -29.67 -2.24 -7.95
C SER A 191 -30.75 -1.21 -8.27
N LYS A 192 -30.38 0.01 -8.68
CA LYS A 192 -31.34 1.03 -9.13
C LYS A 192 -32.00 0.64 -10.45
N LEU A 193 -31.24 0.07 -11.39
CA LEU A 193 -31.79 -0.43 -12.66
C LEU A 193 -32.75 -1.60 -12.43
N LEU A 194 -32.37 -2.55 -11.58
CA LEU A 194 -33.20 -3.68 -11.18
C LEU A 194 -34.51 -3.22 -10.53
N LYS A 195 -34.47 -2.23 -9.64
CA LYS A 195 -35.68 -1.64 -9.04
C LYS A 195 -36.59 -0.93 -10.04
N ARG A 196 -36.05 -0.43 -11.15
CA ARG A 196 -36.86 0.13 -12.24
C ARG A 196 -37.47 -0.97 -13.08
N ALA A 197 -36.67 -1.99 -13.44
CA ALA A 197 -37.14 -3.16 -14.17
C ALA A 197 -38.23 -3.93 -13.41
N SER A 198 -38.11 -4.08 -12.09
CA SER A 198 -39.11 -4.78 -11.28
C SER A 198 -40.47 -4.10 -11.22
N ARG A 199 -40.53 -2.77 -11.43
CA ARG A 199 -41.79 -2.02 -11.52
C ARG A 199 -42.51 -2.21 -12.85
N ALA A 200 -41.82 -2.77 -13.84
CA ALA A 200 -42.25 -2.79 -15.24
C ALA A 200 -42.71 -4.17 -15.75
N GLN A 201 -42.68 -5.19 -14.90
CA GLN A 201 -42.59 -6.58 -15.38
C GLN A 201 -43.78 -7.50 -15.10
N THR A 202 -43.78 -8.60 -15.85
CA THR A 202 -44.74 -9.70 -15.77
C THR A 202 -44.39 -10.70 -14.65
N PRO A 203 -45.34 -11.52 -14.16
CA PRO A 203 -45.12 -12.44 -13.04
C PRO A 203 -44.01 -13.50 -13.26
N LEU A 204 -43.71 -13.85 -14.52
CA LEU A 204 -42.70 -14.86 -14.89
C LEU A 204 -41.27 -14.32 -14.71
N GLU A 205 -41.08 -13.01 -14.90
CA GLU A 205 -39.76 -12.35 -14.83
C GLU A 205 -39.42 -11.91 -13.39
N ALA A 206 -40.44 -11.77 -12.54
CA ALA A 206 -40.31 -11.41 -11.12
C ALA A 206 -39.38 -12.37 -10.34
N GLY A 207 -39.41 -13.66 -10.63
CA GLY A 207 -38.53 -14.65 -9.96
C GLY A 207 -37.05 -14.47 -10.31
N LYS A 208 -36.72 -14.15 -11.56
CA LYS A 208 -35.34 -13.88 -12.00
C LYS A 208 -34.81 -12.58 -11.41
N LEU A 209 -35.65 -11.54 -11.38
CA LEU A 209 -35.29 -10.26 -10.77
C LEU A 209 -34.99 -10.39 -9.26
N LEU A 210 -35.76 -11.19 -8.52
CA LEU A 210 -35.48 -11.44 -7.10
C LEU A 210 -34.13 -12.13 -6.89
N ALA A 211 -33.76 -13.08 -7.76
CA ALA A 211 -32.46 -13.74 -7.70
C ALA A 211 -31.30 -12.75 -7.97
N TYR A 212 -31.47 -11.83 -8.92
CA TYR A 212 -30.49 -10.76 -9.18
C TYR A 212 -30.42 -9.75 -8.04
N GLU A 213 -31.54 -9.41 -7.40
CA GLU A 213 -31.56 -8.54 -6.22
C GLU A 213 -30.78 -9.17 -5.06
N GLU A 214 -31.00 -10.46 -4.80
CA GLU A 214 -30.27 -11.17 -3.75
C GLU A 214 -28.79 -11.28 -4.07
N THR A 215 -28.42 -11.51 -5.34
CA THR A 215 -27.03 -11.56 -5.79
C THR A 215 -26.33 -10.23 -5.58
N LEU A 216 -26.94 -9.12 -6.01
CA LEU A 216 -26.41 -7.78 -5.82
C LEU A 216 -26.29 -7.41 -4.33
N ARG A 217 -27.26 -7.79 -3.50
CA ARG A 217 -27.19 -7.61 -2.04
C ARG A 217 -25.99 -8.36 -1.44
N LYS A 218 -25.83 -9.64 -1.76
CA LYS A 218 -24.70 -10.47 -1.29
C LYS A 218 -23.35 -9.91 -1.74
N LEU A 219 -23.25 -9.43 -2.98
CA LEU A 219 -22.04 -8.80 -3.49
C LEU A 219 -21.74 -7.47 -2.79
N GLY A 220 -22.77 -6.64 -2.54
CA GLY A 220 -22.65 -5.41 -1.75
C GLY A 220 -22.12 -5.67 -0.35
N GLU A 221 -22.71 -6.62 0.38
CA GLU A 221 -22.29 -7.01 1.73
C GLU A 221 -20.83 -7.48 1.75
N LYS A 222 -20.42 -8.34 0.80
CA LYS A 222 -19.03 -8.81 0.69
C LYS A 222 -18.05 -7.66 0.41
N LEU A 223 -18.41 -6.73 -0.47
CA LEU A 223 -17.58 -5.57 -0.79
C LEU A 223 -17.46 -4.63 0.41
N GLU A 224 -18.54 -4.39 1.14
CA GLU A 224 -18.51 -3.59 2.37
C GLU A 224 -17.65 -4.25 3.46
N GLU A 225 -17.74 -5.58 3.62
CA GLU A 225 -16.90 -6.30 4.57
C GLU A 225 -15.42 -6.25 4.16
N ALA A 226 -15.13 -6.42 2.86
CA ALA A 226 -13.78 -6.30 2.31
C ALA A 226 -13.19 -4.88 2.46
N SER A 227 -14.02 -3.83 2.56
CA SER A 227 -13.56 -2.47 2.85
C SER A 227 -13.04 -2.32 4.28
N ARG A 228 -13.62 -3.08 5.23
CA ARG A 228 -13.23 -3.06 6.65
C ARG A 228 -12.03 -3.97 6.91
N ARG A 229 -11.98 -5.13 6.26
CA ARG A 229 -10.93 -6.15 6.49
C ARG A 229 -10.38 -6.76 5.20
N PRO A 230 -9.64 -5.98 4.39
CA PRO A 230 -9.18 -6.40 3.06
C PRO A 230 -8.30 -7.67 3.07
N LEU A 231 -7.32 -7.71 3.97
CA LEU A 231 -6.31 -8.78 4.03
C LEU A 231 -6.82 -10.08 4.68
N GLU A 232 -7.87 -10.01 5.49
CA GLU A 232 -8.52 -11.18 6.09
C GLU A 232 -9.41 -11.87 5.06
N LEU A 233 -10.24 -11.09 4.36
CA LEU A 233 -11.26 -11.62 3.45
C LEU A 233 -10.67 -12.06 2.11
N LYS A 234 -9.57 -11.43 1.67
CA LYS A 234 -8.86 -11.73 0.42
C LYS A 234 -9.80 -11.83 -0.80
N LEU A 235 -10.72 -10.88 -0.91
CA LEU A 235 -11.73 -10.88 -1.96
C LEU A 235 -11.10 -10.67 -3.34
N ASP A 236 -11.40 -11.55 -4.28
CA ASP A 236 -11.02 -11.37 -5.69
C ASP A 236 -11.95 -10.35 -6.36
N LEU A 237 -11.47 -9.11 -6.46
CA LEU A 237 -12.18 -8.01 -7.10
C LEU A 237 -12.45 -8.26 -8.59
N THR A 238 -11.64 -9.07 -9.26
CA THR A 238 -11.81 -9.40 -10.69
C THR A 238 -12.96 -10.37 -10.88
N ALA A 239 -13.06 -11.38 -10.01
CA ALA A 239 -14.21 -12.30 -9.99
C ALA A 239 -15.52 -11.55 -9.71
N VAL A 240 -15.53 -10.67 -8.70
CA VAL A 240 -16.71 -9.83 -8.39
C VAL A 240 -17.10 -8.97 -9.59
N LYS A 241 -16.14 -8.34 -10.26
CA LYS A 241 -16.40 -7.53 -11.45
C LYS A 241 -17.09 -8.35 -12.55
N ARG A 242 -16.62 -9.57 -12.81
CA ARG A 242 -17.23 -10.47 -13.82
C ARG A 242 -18.66 -10.87 -13.44
N GLU A 243 -18.92 -11.12 -12.15
CA GLU A 243 -20.28 -11.38 -11.68
C GLU A 243 -21.20 -10.18 -11.90
N LEU A 244 -20.74 -8.95 -11.63
CA LEU A 244 -21.51 -7.73 -11.91
C LEU A 244 -21.75 -7.52 -13.40
N GLU A 245 -20.75 -7.75 -14.25
CA GLU A 245 -20.89 -7.67 -15.72
C GLU A 245 -21.91 -8.69 -16.26
N ASN A 246 -21.97 -9.89 -15.67
CA ASN A 246 -22.97 -10.89 -16.02
C ASN A 246 -24.38 -10.46 -15.60
N VAL A 247 -24.55 -9.96 -14.37
CA VAL A 247 -25.85 -9.43 -13.90
C VAL A 247 -26.31 -8.25 -14.77
N GLU A 248 -25.41 -7.37 -15.16
CA GLU A 248 -25.72 -6.27 -16.06
C GLU A 248 -26.21 -6.75 -17.43
N ARG A 249 -25.53 -7.73 -18.03
CA ARG A 249 -25.91 -8.30 -19.32
C ARG A 249 -27.29 -8.93 -19.26
N GLU A 250 -27.53 -9.76 -18.24
CA GLU A 250 -28.81 -10.44 -18.04
C GLU A 250 -29.97 -9.45 -17.79
N LEU A 251 -29.70 -8.36 -17.05
CA LEU A 251 -30.68 -7.29 -16.87
C LEU A 251 -30.98 -6.54 -18.17
N ALA A 252 -29.97 -6.32 -19.02
CA ALA A 252 -30.16 -5.72 -20.33
C ALA A 252 -30.97 -6.63 -21.26
N GLU A 253 -30.67 -7.93 -21.28
CA GLU A 253 -31.43 -8.92 -22.06
C GLU A 253 -32.90 -9.00 -21.62
N LEU A 254 -33.16 -9.00 -20.30
CA LEU A 254 -34.53 -8.93 -19.76
C LEU A 254 -35.25 -7.64 -20.17
N ALA A 255 -34.54 -6.50 -20.19
CA ALA A 255 -35.13 -5.24 -20.60
C ALA A 255 -35.48 -5.24 -22.10
N GLU A 256 -34.65 -5.86 -22.94
CA GLU A 256 -34.91 -6.01 -24.38
C GLU A 256 -36.02 -7.03 -24.67
N SER A 257 -36.11 -8.14 -23.94
CA SER A 257 -37.13 -9.17 -24.15
C SER A 257 -38.53 -8.76 -23.67
N ALA A 258 -38.61 -7.81 -22.73
CA ALA A 258 -39.86 -7.37 -22.13
C ALA A 258 -40.65 -6.34 -22.96
N LEU A 259 -40.03 -5.77 -24.01
CA LEU A 259 -40.71 -4.91 -24.99
C LEU A 259 -40.89 -5.65 -26.32
N SER A 260 -42.10 -5.65 -26.86
CA SER A 260 -42.29 -6.05 -28.27
C SER A 260 -41.51 -5.12 -29.20
N GLY A 261 -41.18 -5.57 -30.42
CA GLY A 261 -40.39 -4.76 -31.38
C GLY A 261 -40.99 -3.37 -31.68
N GLU A 262 -42.32 -3.26 -31.63
CA GLU A 262 -43.04 -1.98 -31.76
C GLU A 262 -42.96 -1.12 -30.48
N GLU A 263 -43.11 -1.72 -29.29
CA GLU A 263 -42.95 -1.05 -28.00
C GLU A 263 -41.53 -0.48 -27.84
N GLY A 264 -40.50 -1.26 -28.20
CA GLY A 264 -39.10 -0.84 -28.16
C GLY A 264 -38.78 0.27 -29.16
N SER A 265 -39.41 0.26 -30.35
CA SER A 265 -39.28 1.32 -31.36
C SER A 265 -39.83 2.67 -30.84
N VAL A 266 -41.04 2.65 -30.28
CA VAL A 266 -41.68 3.85 -29.72
C VAL A 266 -40.91 4.38 -28.50
N ALA A 267 -40.43 3.50 -27.62
CA ALA A 267 -39.64 3.89 -26.45
C ALA A 267 -38.32 4.59 -26.83
N LYS A 268 -37.58 4.06 -27.83
CA LYS A 268 -36.32 4.65 -28.31
C LYS A 268 -36.53 6.02 -28.95
N GLU A 269 -37.58 6.18 -29.75
CA GLU A 269 -37.90 7.48 -30.36
C GLU A 269 -38.39 8.50 -29.33
N LEU A 270 -39.15 8.08 -28.33
CA LEU A 270 -39.54 8.93 -27.22
C LEU A 270 -38.32 9.42 -26.43
N GLU A 271 -37.37 8.54 -26.13
CA GLU A 271 -36.16 8.89 -25.40
C GLU A 271 -35.28 9.88 -26.18
N ARG A 272 -35.15 9.68 -27.51
CA ARG A 272 -34.48 10.63 -28.41
C ARG A 272 -35.16 12.00 -28.38
N LEU A 273 -36.49 12.03 -28.46
CA LEU A 273 -37.26 13.26 -28.39
C LEU A 273 -37.09 13.93 -27.02
N ALA A 274 -37.19 13.20 -25.92
CA ALA A 274 -37.00 13.71 -24.57
C ALA A 274 -35.62 14.38 -24.39
N ARG A 275 -34.55 13.76 -24.89
CA ARG A 275 -33.20 14.33 -24.89
C ARG A 275 -33.11 15.61 -25.72
N SER A 276 -33.78 15.67 -26.87
CA SER A 276 -33.79 16.86 -27.74
C SER A 276 -34.60 18.02 -27.18
N LEU A 277 -35.58 17.73 -26.32
CA LEU A 277 -36.51 18.71 -25.77
C LEU A 277 -36.06 19.29 -24.43
N ASP A 278 -35.03 18.70 -23.80
CA ASP A 278 -34.41 19.16 -22.56
C ASP A 278 -35.43 19.64 -21.50
N SER A 279 -36.35 18.73 -21.14
CA SER A 279 -37.39 18.97 -20.12
C SER A 279 -38.49 19.98 -20.48
N ARG A 280 -38.57 20.46 -21.72
CA ARG A 280 -39.66 21.35 -22.16
C ARG A 280 -40.98 20.59 -22.33
N THR A 281 -42.08 21.25 -21.99
CA THR A 281 -43.43 20.71 -22.24
C THR A 281 -43.77 20.84 -23.73
N VAL A 282 -44.36 19.78 -24.29
CA VAL A 282 -44.76 19.72 -25.70
C VAL A 282 -46.24 19.39 -25.80
N SER A 283 -46.90 19.90 -26.83
CA SER A 283 -48.28 19.52 -27.14
C SER A 283 -48.36 18.01 -27.38
N TYR A 284 -49.34 17.35 -26.75
CA TYR A 284 -49.54 15.91 -26.89
C TYR A 284 -49.74 15.50 -28.35
N ALA A 285 -50.52 16.28 -29.13
CA ALA A 285 -50.73 16.02 -30.55
C ALA A 285 -49.40 16.01 -31.34
N LEU A 286 -48.52 16.99 -31.07
CA LEU A 286 -47.21 17.07 -31.72
C LEU A 286 -46.28 15.92 -31.32
N LEU A 287 -46.35 15.48 -30.06
CA LEU A 287 -45.59 14.33 -29.56
C LEU A 287 -46.00 13.06 -30.31
N VAL A 288 -47.30 12.76 -30.34
CA VAL A 288 -47.83 11.55 -30.99
C VAL A 288 -47.56 11.55 -32.49
N GLU A 289 -47.77 12.67 -33.18
CA GLU A 289 -47.46 12.78 -34.61
C GLU A 289 -45.97 12.58 -34.91
N SER A 290 -45.11 13.15 -34.07
CA SER A 290 -43.65 13.01 -34.23
C SER A 290 -43.21 11.55 -34.05
N LEU A 291 -43.77 10.87 -33.05
CA LEU A 291 -43.52 9.46 -32.80
C LEU A 291 -44.07 8.58 -33.92
N SER A 292 -45.29 8.85 -34.42
CA SER A 292 -45.89 8.13 -35.55
C SER A 292 -45.04 8.23 -36.81
N ARG A 293 -44.59 9.45 -37.18
CA ARG A 293 -43.72 9.64 -38.36
C ARG A 293 -42.36 8.93 -38.22
N ARG A 294 -41.77 8.91 -37.02
CA ARG A 294 -40.44 8.34 -36.79
C ARG A 294 -40.43 6.83 -36.60
N SER A 295 -41.48 6.29 -35.98
CA SER A 295 -41.63 4.84 -35.76
C SER A 295 -42.33 4.12 -36.92
N GLY A 296 -42.96 4.86 -37.85
CA GLY A 296 -43.71 4.29 -38.97
C GLY A 296 -45.05 3.66 -38.56
N LEU A 297 -45.49 3.89 -37.32
CA LEU A 297 -46.71 3.31 -36.76
C LEU A 297 -47.90 4.29 -36.86
N PRO A 298 -49.15 3.80 -37.03
CA PRO A 298 -50.34 4.64 -36.99
C PRO A 298 -50.50 5.39 -35.66
N ILE A 299 -51.10 6.57 -35.69
CA ILE A 299 -51.31 7.44 -34.52
C ILE A 299 -52.01 6.70 -33.38
N GLU A 300 -53.05 5.94 -33.70
CA GLU A 300 -53.85 5.17 -32.73
C GLU A 300 -52.98 4.13 -32.02
N LYS A 301 -52.08 3.50 -32.78
CA LYS A 301 -51.17 2.47 -32.27
C LYS A 301 -50.08 3.09 -31.40
N VAL A 302 -49.56 4.27 -31.79
CA VAL A 302 -48.62 5.03 -30.96
C VAL A 302 -49.26 5.48 -29.64
N CYS A 303 -50.50 6.00 -29.66
CA CYS A 303 -51.23 6.35 -28.44
C CYS A 303 -51.40 5.14 -27.50
N HIS A 304 -51.78 3.99 -28.06
CA HIS A 304 -51.90 2.75 -27.29
C HIS A 304 -50.56 2.31 -26.70
N LEU A 305 -49.49 2.33 -27.49
CA LEU A 305 -48.15 1.94 -27.04
C LEU A 305 -47.60 2.91 -25.97
N LEU A 306 -47.85 4.21 -26.08
CA LEU A 306 -47.49 5.18 -25.03
C LEU A 306 -48.21 4.86 -23.72
N TYR A 307 -49.51 4.56 -23.77
CA TYR A 307 -50.27 4.12 -22.60
C TYR A 307 -49.72 2.81 -22.03
N VAL A 308 -49.40 1.82 -22.87
CA VAL A 308 -48.85 0.53 -22.41
C VAL A 308 -47.47 0.72 -21.77
N LEU A 309 -46.59 1.52 -22.37
CA LEU A 309 -45.26 1.81 -21.87
C LEU A 309 -45.32 2.58 -20.54
N GLU A 310 -46.23 3.55 -20.41
CA GLU A 310 -46.47 4.27 -19.16
C GLU A 310 -47.08 3.37 -18.08
N LYS A 311 -48.08 2.55 -18.44
CA LYS A 311 -48.71 1.59 -17.52
C LYS A 311 -47.73 0.51 -17.05
N ARG A 312 -46.81 0.09 -17.91
CA ARG A 312 -45.69 -0.79 -17.57
C ARG A 312 -44.51 -0.01 -16.96
N GLY A 313 -44.66 1.27 -16.60
CA GLY A 313 -43.64 2.02 -15.86
C GLY A 313 -42.30 2.21 -16.58
N TYR A 314 -42.24 2.01 -17.90
CA TYR A 314 -41.03 2.26 -18.71
C TYR A 314 -40.76 3.76 -18.88
N LEU A 315 -41.82 4.59 -18.79
CA LEU A 315 -41.78 6.03 -18.95
C LEU A 315 -42.93 6.69 -18.18
N SER A 316 -42.79 7.99 -17.89
CA SER A 316 -43.82 8.78 -17.18
C SER A 316 -44.23 9.95 -18.06
N LEU A 317 -45.51 10.05 -18.39
CA LEU A 317 -46.04 11.13 -19.23
C LEU A 317 -46.88 12.09 -18.36
N GLU A 318 -46.36 13.28 -18.11
CA GLU A 318 -47.11 14.30 -17.40
C GLU A 318 -47.98 15.12 -18.37
N VAL A 319 -49.30 14.95 -18.29
CA VAL A 319 -50.27 15.71 -19.08
C VAL A 319 -50.70 16.96 -18.30
N ARG A 320 -50.46 18.15 -18.86
CA ARG A 320 -50.98 19.42 -18.33
C ARG A 320 -52.12 19.93 -19.20
N ILE A 321 -53.30 20.09 -18.60
CA ILE A 321 -54.46 20.69 -19.25
C ILE A 321 -54.34 22.21 -19.12
N LYS A 322 -54.28 22.92 -20.26
CA LYS A 322 -54.40 24.37 -20.29
C LYS A 322 -55.88 24.72 -20.48
N ALA A 323 -56.46 25.39 -19.48
CA ALA A 323 -57.77 26.03 -19.56
C ALA A 323 -57.65 27.45 -20.11
#